data_AF-A0A955XHF9-F1
#
_entry.id   AF-A0A955XHF9-F1
#
_cell.length_a   1.000
_cell.length_b   1.000
_cell.length_c   1.000
_cell.angle_alpha   90.00
_cell.angle_beta   90.00
_cell.angle_gamma   90.00
#
_symmetry.space_group_name_H-M   'P 1'
#
loop_
_entity.id
_entity.type
_entity.pdbx_description
1 polymer ?
#
loop_
_entity_poly.entity_id
_entity_poly.type
_entity_poly.pdbx_seq_one_letter_code
_entity_poly.pdbx_strand_id
1 'polypeptide(L)'
;AHTAHFSIGSGTKLAMEDAIALAAALDSEADVPAALARYEAERRPDVESTQRSAAVSLRWFEETERYYQHLEPRAFVYSLLTRSLRINHTNLRLRDPAFTDATERWFARRAGVAVQPDRPPPPPMFTPFTLRDLTLQNRVVVSPMCMYSATDGTVGDFHLVHLGARADGGAGLVMAEMTDVSAEGRITLGCAGLYDDAHTAAWARIVDYVHGHTGAAIGVQLGHAGRKGATRLMWEGMDQPLPADRAWPLLAPSPLPYLPDSQVPKPMDRADMDHVVAQFVAATRRADAAGFDLLEIHLAHGYLLASFLSPITNRRTDPYGGTLSRRMRFPMEVFEAARAAWPAHKPISARISASDWMEGGTTAEDAVILARALKAAGCDLVDVSTGQTDPGARPEYGRLYQTPFAERVRLEADVPTMTVGGISSYGDVNAILAAGRADLCALARVHLFDPAWTRHAAFEQGWALPWRPQYPLDRYVPRVEWSPRGAGG
;
A
#
# COMPACT_ATOMS: atom_id res chain seq x y z
N ALA A 1 -20.66 -24.67 12.40
CA ALA A 1 -19.50 -25.35 13.02
C ALA A 1 -18.28 -24.44 12.85
N HIS A 2 -17.71 -23.97 13.95
CA HIS A 2 -16.52 -23.12 13.96
C HIS A 2 -15.26 -23.99 13.76
N THR A 3 -15.14 -24.62 12.59
CA THR A 3 -13.94 -25.38 12.24
C THR A 3 -12.97 -24.46 11.50
N ALA A 4 -11.68 -24.65 11.77
CA ALA A 4 -10.60 -24.05 11.00
C ALA A 4 -9.88 -25.14 10.22
N HIS A 5 -9.33 -24.79 9.06
CA HIS A 5 -8.53 -25.70 8.27
C HIS A 5 -7.33 -26.24 9.09
N PHE A 6 -7.02 -27.53 8.95
CA PHE A 6 -5.99 -28.21 9.76
C PHE A 6 -4.60 -27.57 9.62
N SER A 7 -4.35 -26.85 8.52
CA SER A 7 -3.06 -26.22 8.21
C SER A 7 -2.60 -25.15 9.21
N ILE A 8 -3.46 -24.65 10.10
CA ILE A 8 -3.10 -23.70 11.16
C ILE A 8 -3.25 -24.25 12.58
N GLY A 9 -3.65 -25.52 12.75
CA GLY A 9 -3.62 -26.21 14.04
C GLY A 9 -4.41 -25.54 15.18
N SER A 10 -5.51 -24.83 14.88
CA SER A 10 -6.27 -24.03 15.86
C SER A 10 -7.59 -24.67 16.32
N GLY A 11 -7.92 -25.87 15.85
CA GLY A 11 -9.22 -26.52 16.11
C GLY A 11 -9.52 -26.71 17.60
N THR A 12 -8.56 -27.22 18.38
CA THR A 12 -8.75 -27.47 19.82
C THR A 12 -8.94 -26.17 20.60
N LYS A 13 -8.14 -25.13 20.30
CA LYS A 13 -8.27 -23.80 20.93
C LYS A 13 -9.64 -23.20 20.66
N LEU A 14 -10.07 -23.18 19.38
CA LEU A 14 -11.38 -22.66 19.00
C LEU A 14 -12.52 -23.39 19.72
N ALA A 15 -12.47 -24.73 19.76
CA ALA A 15 -13.49 -25.52 20.45
C ALA A 15 -13.56 -25.20 21.96
N MET A 16 -12.41 -25.00 22.62
CA MET A 16 -12.37 -24.61 24.03
C MET A 16 -12.91 -23.20 24.26
N GLU A 17 -12.48 -22.22 23.47
CA GLU A 17 -12.96 -20.83 23.57
C GLU A 17 -14.44 -20.71 23.28
N ASP A 18 -14.95 -21.44 22.28
CA ASP A 18 -16.37 -21.48 21.96
C ASP A 18 -17.18 -22.10 23.10
N ALA A 19 -16.68 -23.20 23.70
CA ALA A 19 -17.36 -23.80 24.85
C ALA A 19 -17.42 -22.84 26.05
N ILE A 20 -16.35 -22.10 26.31
CA ILE A 20 -16.30 -21.10 27.39
C ILE A 20 -17.28 -19.95 27.11
N ALA A 21 -17.25 -19.37 25.90
CA ALA A 21 -18.12 -18.26 25.53
C ALA A 21 -19.60 -18.68 25.50
N LEU A 22 -19.90 -19.89 25.01
CA LEU A 22 -21.26 -20.41 25.02
C LEU A 22 -21.77 -20.62 26.44
N ALA A 23 -20.96 -21.20 27.32
CA ALA A 23 -21.32 -21.36 28.73
C ALA A 23 -21.58 -19.99 29.40
N ALA A 24 -20.69 -19.01 29.18
CA ALA A 24 -20.86 -17.66 29.72
C ALA A 24 -22.12 -16.96 29.18
N ALA A 25 -22.44 -17.14 27.90
CA ALA A 25 -23.66 -16.58 27.30
C ALA A 25 -24.92 -17.25 27.86
N LEU A 26 -24.92 -18.58 28.03
CA LEU A 26 -26.03 -19.32 28.64
C LEU A 26 -26.28 -18.94 30.10
N ASP A 27 -25.21 -18.63 30.86
CA ASP A 27 -25.33 -18.21 32.26
C ASP A 27 -25.83 -16.77 32.44
N SER A 28 -25.69 -15.92 31.42
CA SER A 28 -25.92 -14.47 31.56
C SER A 28 -27.14 -13.94 30.82
N GLU A 29 -27.68 -14.68 29.86
CA GLU A 29 -28.87 -14.28 29.10
C GLU A 29 -30.14 -14.98 29.63
N ALA A 30 -31.29 -14.33 29.47
CA ALA A 30 -32.56 -14.79 30.04
C ALA A 30 -33.14 -16.04 29.35
N ASP A 31 -32.75 -16.29 28.11
CA ASP A 31 -33.19 -17.43 27.32
C ASP A 31 -32.11 -17.90 26.33
N VAL A 32 -32.30 -19.11 25.80
CA VAL A 32 -31.36 -19.74 24.87
C VAL A 32 -31.19 -18.94 23.56
N PRO A 33 -32.26 -18.41 22.92
CA PRO A 33 -32.10 -17.55 21.75
C PRO A 33 -31.20 -16.33 21.98
N ALA A 34 -31.38 -15.62 23.10
CA ALA A 34 -30.54 -14.47 23.47
C ALA A 34 -29.09 -14.89 23.73
N ALA A 35 -28.87 -16.01 24.45
CA ALA A 35 -27.54 -16.58 24.67
C ALA A 35 -26.83 -16.91 23.35
N LEU A 36 -27.51 -17.55 22.40
CA LEU A 36 -26.93 -17.88 21.11
C LEU A 36 -26.61 -16.64 20.27
N ALA A 37 -27.46 -15.61 20.30
CA ALA A 37 -27.20 -14.36 19.59
C ALA A 37 -25.97 -13.62 20.15
N ARG A 38 -25.81 -13.59 21.47
CA ARG A 38 -24.63 -13.02 22.13
C ARG A 38 -23.37 -13.82 21.85
N TYR A 39 -23.43 -15.14 22.02
CA TYR A 39 -22.34 -16.06 21.70
C TYR A 39 -21.84 -15.84 20.26
N GLU A 40 -22.78 -15.77 19.31
CA GLU A 40 -22.44 -15.56 17.91
C GLU A 40 -21.80 -14.19 17.69
N ALA A 41 -22.34 -13.12 18.30
CA ALA A 41 -21.78 -11.78 18.19
C ALA A 41 -20.37 -11.69 18.79
N GLU A 42 -20.10 -12.41 19.87
CA GLU A 42 -18.79 -12.46 20.54
C GLU A 42 -17.77 -13.29 19.75
N ARG A 43 -18.15 -14.49 19.28
CA ARG A 43 -17.21 -15.46 18.70
C ARG A 43 -16.99 -15.30 17.21
N ARG A 44 -17.98 -14.83 16.45
CA ARG A 44 -17.89 -14.73 14.98
C ARG A 44 -16.63 -13.98 14.51
N PRO A 45 -16.23 -12.82 15.07
CA PRO A 45 -15.04 -12.11 14.61
C PRO A 45 -13.74 -12.93 14.70
N ASP A 46 -13.54 -13.65 15.80
CA ASP A 46 -12.34 -14.47 16.05
C ASP A 46 -12.31 -15.73 15.16
N VAL A 47 -13.48 -16.34 14.97
CA VAL A 47 -13.65 -17.51 14.10
C VAL A 47 -13.37 -17.12 12.66
N GLU A 48 -13.98 -16.05 12.16
CA GLU A 48 -13.75 -15.55 10.80
C GLU A 48 -12.27 -15.16 10.60
N SER A 49 -11.65 -14.51 11.59
CA SER A 49 -10.21 -14.18 11.56
C SER A 49 -9.34 -15.43 11.43
N THR A 50 -9.69 -16.47 12.17
CA THR A 50 -8.99 -17.75 12.14
C THR A 50 -9.21 -18.49 10.83
N GLN A 51 -10.44 -18.48 10.30
CA GLN A 51 -10.77 -19.06 9.00
C GLN A 51 -10.08 -18.34 7.84
N ARG A 52 -10.00 -16.99 7.85
CA ARG A 52 -9.20 -16.23 6.88
C ARG A 52 -7.74 -16.65 6.90
N SER A 53 -7.14 -16.77 8.08
CA SER A 53 -5.74 -17.22 8.23
C SER A 53 -5.54 -18.66 7.72
N ALA A 54 -6.53 -19.53 7.97
CA ALA A 54 -6.56 -20.90 7.46
C ALA A 54 -6.62 -20.93 5.93
N ALA A 55 -7.47 -20.10 5.31
CA ALA A 55 -7.59 -19.98 3.87
C ALA A 55 -6.29 -19.49 3.22
N VAL A 56 -5.61 -18.49 3.81
CA VAL A 56 -4.29 -18.05 3.32
C VAL A 56 -3.27 -19.19 3.41
N SER A 57 -3.24 -19.91 4.53
CA SER A 57 -2.33 -21.05 4.67
C SER A 57 -2.67 -22.22 3.73
N LEU A 58 -3.94 -22.47 3.44
CA LEU A 58 -4.39 -23.50 2.51
C LEU A 58 -3.93 -23.16 1.10
N ARG A 59 -4.21 -21.93 0.63
CA ARG A 59 -3.74 -21.44 -0.67
C ARG A 59 -2.23 -21.58 -0.84
N TRP A 60 -1.45 -21.27 0.20
CA TRP A 60 -0.01 -21.47 0.16
C TRP A 60 0.38 -22.92 -0.19
N PHE A 61 -0.30 -23.91 0.39
CA PHE A 61 -0.04 -25.33 0.09
C PHE A 61 -0.54 -25.74 -1.29
N GLU A 62 -1.73 -25.28 -1.70
CA GLU A 62 -2.29 -25.55 -3.03
C GLU A 62 -1.42 -24.94 -4.15
N GLU A 63 -0.75 -23.83 -3.85
CA GLU A 63 0.06 -23.06 -4.79
C GLU A 63 1.56 -23.17 -4.47
N THR A 64 2.01 -24.25 -3.81
CA THR A 64 3.41 -24.42 -3.36
C THR A 64 4.43 -24.23 -4.50
N GLU A 65 4.04 -24.55 -5.74
CA GLU A 65 4.84 -24.37 -6.96
C GLU A 65 5.29 -22.92 -7.17
N ARG A 66 4.42 -21.94 -6.89
CA ARG A 66 4.75 -20.52 -6.93
C ARG A 66 5.93 -20.17 -6.02
N TYR A 67 6.11 -20.91 -4.93
CA TYR A 67 7.11 -20.58 -3.92
C TYR A 67 8.45 -21.25 -4.20
N TYR A 68 8.48 -22.57 -4.39
CA TYR A 68 9.77 -23.28 -4.54
C TYR A 68 10.46 -22.96 -5.87
N GLN A 69 9.72 -22.51 -6.89
CA GLN A 69 10.29 -22.11 -8.18
C GLN A 69 10.97 -20.74 -8.13
N HIS A 70 10.55 -19.87 -7.19
CA HIS A 70 10.94 -18.45 -7.18
C HIS A 70 11.70 -18.01 -5.92
N LEU A 71 11.62 -18.75 -4.82
CA LEU A 71 12.27 -18.40 -3.55
C LEU A 71 13.54 -19.23 -3.31
N GLU A 72 14.58 -18.56 -2.81
CA GLU A 72 15.74 -19.25 -2.24
C GLU A 72 15.32 -20.11 -1.03
N PRO A 73 16.06 -21.19 -0.70
CA PRO A 73 15.69 -22.11 0.37
C PRO A 73 15.39 -21.43 1.71
N ARG A 74 16.16 -20.39 2.09
CA ARG A 74 15.96 -19.65 3.34
C ARG A 74 14.63 -18.88 3.35
N ALA A 75 14.35 -18.15 2.27
CA ALA A 75 13.09 -17.41 2.10
C ALA A 75 11.90 -18.36 2.01
N PHE A 76 12.04 -19.50 1.31
CA PHE A 76 11.01 -20.52 1.21
C PHE A 76 10.62 -21.08 2.59
N VAL A 77 11.61 -21.50 3.40
CA VAL A 77 11.37 -21.99 4.77
C VAL A 77 10.76 -20.90 5.63
N TYR A 78 11.25 -19.67 5.56
CA TYR A 78 10.68 -18.54 6.30
C TYR A 78 9.23 -18.26 5.89
N SER A 79 8.92 -18.28 4.59
CA SER A 79 7.58 -18.14 4.05
C SER A 79 6.66 -19.26 4.55
N LEU A 80 7.12 -20.52 4.52
CA LEU A 80 6.39 -21.68 5.04
C LEU A 80 6.03 -21.48 6.53
N LEU A 81 6.98 -21.05 7.36
CA LEU A 81 6.77 -20.83 8.80
C LEU A 81 5.82 -19.65 9.09
N THR A 82 5.71 -18.69 8.17
CA THR A 82 4.87 -17.49 8.30
C THR A 82 3.64 -17.49 7.40
N ARG A 83 3.34 -18.60 6.71
CA ARG A 83 2.30 -18.72 5.65
C ARG A 83 0.89 -18.33 6.09
N SER A 84 0.55 -18.53 7.37
CA SER A 84 -0.77 -18.16 7.90
C SER A 84 -0.93 -16.67 8.11
N LEU A 85 0.15 -15.90 7.92
CA LEU A 85 0.34 -14.51 8.27
C LEU A 85 0.23 -14.20 9.76
N ARG A 86 -0.36 -15.07 10.60
CA ARG A 86 -0.47 -14.89 12.06
C ARG A 86 0.86 -14.91 12.79
N ILE A 87 1.82 -15.71 12.30
CA ILE A 87 3.18 -15.73 12.84
C ILE A 87 3.97 -14.65 12.13
N ASN A 88 4.32 -13.59 12.85
CA ASN A 88 5.19 -12.53 12.37
C ASN A 88 6.65 -12.75 12.83
N HIS A 89 7.52 -11.80 12.50
CA HIS A 89 8.95 -11.91 12.81
C HIS A 89 9.23 -11.96 14.32
N THR A 90 8.54 -11.14 15.11
CA THR A 90 8.66 -11.12 16.58
C THR A 90 8.24 -12.46 17.18
N ASN A 91 7.10 -12.99 16.73
CA ASN A 91 6.60 -14.30 17.14
C ASN A 91 7.56 -15.45 16.77
N LEU A 92 8.19 -15.38 15.61
CA LEU A 92 9.14 -16.39 15.17
C LEU A 92 10.45 -16.32 15.95
N ARG A 93 10.96 -15.12 16.23
CA ARG A 93 12.15 -14.91 17.08
C ARG A 93 12.00 -15.49 18.48
N LEU A 94 10.81 -15.35 19.08
CA LEU A 94 10.51 -15.95 20.38
C LEU A 94 10.55 -17.49 20.36
N ARG A 95 10.25 -18.11 19.21
CA ARG A 95 10.22 -19.57 19.04
C ARG A 95 11.58 -20.13 18.65
N ASP A 96 12.30 -19.44 17.76
CA ASP A 96 13.60 -19.85 17.26
C ASP A 96 14.48 -18.61 16.95
N PRO A 97 15.22 -18.10 17.95
CA PRO A 97 16.08 -16.94 17.78
C PRO A 97 17.27 -17.22 16.85
N ALA A 98 17.78 -18.45 16.83
CA ALA A 98 18.92 -18.83 16.00
C ALA A 98 18.55 -18.87 14.52
N PHE A 99 17.38 -19.45 14.18
CA PHE A 99 16.86 -19.42 12.81
C PHE A 99 16.61 -17.98 12.34
N THR A 100 16.08 -17.14 13.23
CA THR A 100 15.75 -15.75 12.92
C THR A 100 17.02 -14.94 12.67
N ASP A 101 18.02 -14.97 13.56
CA ASP A 101 19.33 -14.30 13.37
C ASP A 101 20.01 -14.73 12.07
N ALA A 102 20.06 -16.04 11.79
CA ALA A 102 20.68 -16.51 10.56
C ALA A 102 19.87 -16.15 9.30
N THR A 103 18.55 -15.92 9.41
CA THR A 103 17.75 -15.36 8.30
C THR A 103 18.04 -13.88 8.08
N GLU A 104 18.17 -13.09 9.13
CA GLU A 104 18.55 -11.68 9.03
C GLU A 104 19.95 -11.51 8.44
N ARG A 105 20.92 -12.34 8.87
CA ARG A 105 22.27 -12.36 8.27
C ARG A 105 22.24 -12.74 6.80
N TRP A 106 21.37 -13.67 6.40
CA TRP A 106 21.19 -14.04 5.00
C TRP A 106 20.57 -12.87 4.21
N PHE A 107 19.52 -12.25 4.74
CA PHE A 107 18.83 -11.14 4.08
C PHE A 107 19.73 -9.90 3.95
N ALA A 108 20.49 -9.56 4.99
CA ALA A 108 21.48 -8.49 4.98
C ALA A 108 22.54 -8.70 3.89
N ARG A 109 23.08 -9.93 3.77
CA ARG A 109 24.03 -10.28 2.70
C ARG A 109 23.41 -10.13 1.31
N ARG A 110 22.16 -10.56 1.12
CA ARG A 110 21.42 -10.37 -0.13
C ARG A 110 21.20 -8.88 -0.47
N ALA A 111 21.04 -8.04 0.55
CA ALA A 111 20.96 -6.59 0.42
C ALA A 111 22.34 -5.90 0.31
N GLY A 112 23.44 -6.64 0.16
CA GLY A 112 24.79 -6.08 0.04
C GLY A 112 25.39 -5.55 1.34
N VAL A 113 24.79 -5.85 2.49
CA VAL A 113 25.27 -5.44 3.81
C VAL A 113 26.21 -6.49 4.39
N ALA A 114 27.46 -6.12 4.63
CA ALA A 114 28.42 -6.95 5.34
C ALA A 114 28.08 -6.99 6.84
N VAL A 115 27.77 -8.18 7.36
CA VAL A 115 27.47 -8.38 8.79
C VAL A 115 28.67 -9.04 9.47
N GLN A 116 29.25 -8.37 10.45
CA GLN A 116 30.33 -8.92 11.26
C GLN A 116 29.82 -10.09 12.14
N PRO A 117 30.60 -11.15 12.37
CA PRO A 117 30.17 -12.32 13.15
C PRO A 117 29.74 -11.99 14.58
N ASP A 118 30.37 -10.99 15.20
CA ASP A 118 30.18 -10.55 16.60
C ASP A 118 29.11 -9.47 16.76
N ARG A 119 28.49 -9.01 15.68
CA ARG A 119 27.45 -7.98 15.68
C ARG A 119 26.08 -8.56 15.31
N PRO A 120 24.98 -8.02 15.87
CA PRO A 120 23.65 -8.37 15.41
C PRO A 120 23.47 -7.90 13.95
N PRO A 121 22.83 -8.71 13.09
CA PRO A 121 22.46 -8.26 11.75
C PRO A 121 21.42 -7.13 11.81
N PRO A 122 21.31 -6.30 10.75
CA PRO A 122 20.16 -5.42 10.59
C PRO A 122 18.87 -6.25 10.48
N PRO A 123 17.79 -5.85 11.17
CA PRO A 123 16.46 -6.34 10.84
C PRO A 123 16.16 -6.12 9.36
N PRO A 124 15.40 -7.00 8.68
CA PRO A 124 15.14 -6.89 7.24
C PRO A 124 14.64 -5.51 6.81
N MET A 125 13.78 -4.88 7.63
CA MET A 125 13.26 -3.55 7.36
C MET A 125 14.33 -2.45 7.30
N PHE A 126 15.48 -2.62 7.94
CA PHE A 126 16.58 -1.64 8.00
C PHE A 126 17.76 -2.00 7.08
N THR A 127 17.55 -2.93 6.14
CA THR A 127 18.50 -3.15 5.05
C THR A 127 18.23 -2.17 3.91
N PRO A 128 19.25 -1.77 3.13
CA PRO A 128 19.05 -0.90 1.99
C PRO A 128 18.30 -1.61 0.87
N PHE A 129 17.73 -0.81 -0.02
CA PHE A 129 17.11 -1.28 -1.26
C PHE A 129 17.39 -0.30 -2.39
N THR A 130 17.91 -0.80 -3.51
CA THR A 130 18.35 0.01 -4.64
C THR A 130 17.45 -0.25 -5.85
N LEU A 131 16.93 0.83 -6.43
CA LEU A 131 16.19 0.84 -7.70
C LEU A 131 16.84 1.88 -8.60
N ARG A 132 17.37 1.46 -9.75
CA ARG A 132 18.20 2.34 -10.60
C ARG A 132 19.32 2.96 -9.76
N ASP A 133 19.48 4.27 -9.82
CA ASP A 133 20.51 5.00 -9.06
C ASP A 133 20.03 5.38 -7.65
N LEU A 134 18.74 5.19 -7.33
CA LEU A 134 18.20 5.48 -6.01
C LEU A 134 18.47 4.33 -5.05
N THR A 135 19.19 4.59 -3.96
CA THR A 135 19.33 3.67 -2.82
C THR A 135 18.56 4.20 -1.63
N LEU A 136 17.53 3.47 -1.22
CA LEU A 136 16.80 3.72 0.01
C LEU A 136 17.59 3.16 1.19
N GLN A 137 17.74 3.96 2.25
CA GLN A 137 18.45 3.57 3.48
C GLN A 137 17.75 2.43 4.26
N ASN A 138 16.45 2.24 4.04
CA ASN A 138 15.65 1.18 4.63
C ASN A 138 14.40 0.89 3.78
N ARG A 139 13.66 -0.16 4.12
CA ARG A 139 12.53 -0.69 3.31
C ARG A 139 11.16 -0.21 3.77
N VAL A 140 11.12 0.82 4.61
CA VAL A 140 9.89 1.42 5.12
C VAL A 140 9.49 2.61 4.26
N VAL A 141 8.27 2.55 3.73
CA VAL A 141 7.69 3.60 2.90
C VAL A 141 6.51 4.24 3.63
N VAL A 142 6.44 5.57 3.64
CA VAL A 142 5.21 6.28 4.00
C VAL A 142 4.32 6.30 2.77
N SER A 143 3.17 5.64 2.85
CA SER A 143 2.23 5.54 1.72
C SER A 143 1.71 6.92 1.31
N PRO A 144 1.39 7.16 0.03
CA PRO A 144 0.68 8.37 -0.38
C PRO A 144 -0.68 8.43 0.32
N MET A 145 -0.98 9.56 0.96
CA MET A 145 -2.20 9.82 1.73
C MET A 145 -2.69 11.23 1.47
N CYS A 146 -3.82 11.39 0.78
CA CYS A 146 -4.40 12.70 0.50
C CYS A 146 -4.67 13.48 1.78
N MET A 147 -4.10 14.68 1.88
CA MET A 147 -4.26 15.56 3.04
C MET A 147 -5.39 16.54 2.87
N TYR A 148 -5.80 16.80 1.63
CA TYR A 148 -6.88 17.72 1.31
C TYR A 148 -6.64 19.13 1.89
N SER A 149 -5.37 19.55 1.91
CA SER A 149 -4.89 20.78 2.56
C SER A 149 -4.24 21.77 1.57
N ALA A 150 -4.31 21.50 0.27
CA ALA A 150 -3.80 22.40 -0.76
C ALA A 150 -4.82 23.50 -1.08
N THR A 151 -4.34 24.64 -1.56
CA THR A 151 -5.19 25.73 -2.05
C THR A 151 -5.01 25.83 -3.56
N ASP A 152 -6.07 25.51 -4.30
CA ASP A 152 -6.06 25.43 -5.76
C ASP A 152 -4.92 24.58 -6.33
N GLY A 153 -4.61 23.45 -5.70
CA GLY A 153 -3.48 22.58 -6.06
C GLY A 153 -2.14 22.99 -5.46
N THR A 154 -1.99 24.21 -4.95
CA THR A 154 -0.73 24.66 -4.33
C THR A 154 -0.58 24.10 -2.93
N VAL A 155 0.48 23.31 -2.71
CA VAL A 155 0.86 22.82 -1.38
C VAL A 155 1.46 23.93 -0.52
N GLY A 156 1.34 23.80 0.79
CA GLY A 156 1.80 24.78 1.78
C GLY A 156 2.41 24.14 3.03
N ASP A 157 2.50 24.92 4.10
CA ASP A 157 3.21 24.55 5.33
C ASP A 157 2.68 23.29 6.00
N PHE A 158 1.38 22.99 5.86
CA PHE A 158 0.83 21.72 6.33
C PHE A 158 1.55 20.53 5.71
N HIS A 159 1.80 20.55 4.39
CA HIS A 159 2.46 19.46 3.67
C HIS A 159 3.95 19.40 4.01
N LEU A 160 4.60 20.56 4.14
CA LEU A 160 5.99 20.64 4.58
C LEU A 160 6.19 19.96 5.94
N VAL A 161 5.39 20.34 6.94
CA VAL A 161 5.46 19.75 8.27
C VAL A 161 5.03 18.29 8.23
N HIS A 162 3.98 17.97 7.48
CA HIS A 162 3.48 16.60 7.38
C HIS A 162 4.56 15.65 6.83
N LEU A 163 5.09 15.92 5.65
CA LEU A 163 6.06 15.07 4.97
C LEU A 163 7.42 15.11 5.68
N GLY A 164 7.86 16.31 6.09
CA GLY A 164 9.09 16.51 6.84
C GLY A 164 9.13 15.71 8.13
N ALA A 165 8.04 15.69 8.92
CA ALA A 165 8.00 14.93 10.17
C ALA A 165 8.17 13.41 9.96
N ARG A 166 7.64 12.82 8.87
CA ARG A 166 7.80 11.39 8.59
C ARG A 166 9.18 11.06 8.00
N ALA A 167 9.74 11.97 7.21
CA ALA A 167 11.11 11.85 6.73
C ALA A 167 12.10 11.91 7.90
N ASP A 168 11.92 12.88 8.81
CA ASP A 168 12.65 12.98 10.08
C ASP A 168 12.44 11.72 10.95
N GLY A 169 11.23 11.15 10.90
CA GLY A 169 10.81 9.94 11.58
C GLY A 169 11.51 8.65 11.15
N GLY A 170 12.38 8.70 10.14
CA GLY A 170 13.31 7.63 9.79
C GLY A 170 12.85 6.71 8.66
N ALA A 171 11.75 7.00 7.97
CA ALA A 171 11.34 6.25 6.79
C ALA A 171 12.42 6.31 5.68
N GLY A 172 12.53 5.26 4.87
CA GLY A 172 13.46 5.20 3.74
C GLY A 172 12.95 6.02 2.56
N LEU A 173 11.64 6.02 2.34
CA LEU A 173 10.94 6.77 1.30
C LEU A 173 9.66 7.39 1.87
N VAL A 174 9.44 8.67 1.58
CA VAL A 174 8.18 9.35 1.86
C VAL A 174 7.48 9.65 0.54
N MET A 175 6.27 9.11 0.35
CA MET A 175 5.48 9.43 -0.83
C MET A 175 4.58 10.63 -0.54
N ALA A 176 4.70 11.67 -1.35
CA ALA A 176 3.68 12.71 -1.44
C ALA A 176 2.34 12.10 -1.86
N GLU A 177 1.24 12.74 -1.47
CA GLU A 177 -0.11 12.29 -1.79
C GLU A 177 -0.38 12.23 -3.30
N MET A 178 -1.52 11.65 -3.68
CA MET A 178 -1.98 11.73 -5.07
C MET A 178 -2.04 13.20 -5.48
N THR A 179 -1.14 13.57 -6.38
CA THR A 179 -0.94 14.92 -6.87
C THR A 179 -1.50 14.98 -8.27
N ASP A 180 -2.54 15.79 -8.44
CA ASP A 180 -3.36 15.77 -9.64
C ASP A 180 -2.64 16.43 -10.82
N VAL A 181 -2.77 15.81 -11.99
CA VAL A 181 -2.14 16.27 -13.23
C VAL A 181 -2.88 17.43 -13.91
N SER A 182 -4.06 17.79 -13.40
CA SER A 182 -4.90 18.89 -13.87
C SER A 182 -5.90 19.35 -12.80
N ALA A 183 -6.47 20.52 -12.97
CA ALA A 183 -7.47 21.07 -12.05
C ALA A 183 -8.75 20.22 -12.01
N GLU A 184 -9.18 19.71 -13.16
CA GLU A 184 -10.31 18.78 -13.31
C GLU A 184 -9.94 17.34 -12.92
N GLY A 185 -8.63 17.09 -12.80
CA GLY A 185 -8.07 15.85 -12.30
C GLY A 185 -8.36 15.59 -10.83
N ARG A 186 -8.64 16.63 -10.04
CA ARG A 186 -8.72 16.57 -8.58
C ARG A 186 -9.85 15.69 -8.05
N ILE A 187 -9.61 15.10 -6.87
CA ILE A 187 -10.66 14.46 -6.07
C ILE A 187 -11.54 15.54 -5.43
N THR A 188 -10.91 16.48 -4.71
CA THR A 188 -11.57 17.56 -3.97
C THR A 188 -10.86 18.89 -4.23
N LEU A 189 -11.45 19.99 -3.75
CA LEU A 189 -10.82 21.31 -3.81
C LEU A 189 -9.54 21.44 -2.97
N GLY A 190 -9.32 20.52 -2.01
CA GLY A 190 -8.12 20.50 -1.17
C GLY A 190 -6.98 19.65 -1.73
N CYS A 191 -7.15 19.00 -2.88
CA CYS A 191 -6.12 18.13 -3.45
C CYS A 191 -4.92 18.91 -3.98
N ALA A 192 -3.73 18.35 -3.78
CA ALA A 192 -2.49 18.88 -4.34
C ALA A 192 -2.45 18.71 -5.86
N GLY A 193 -1.82 19.64 -6.57
CA GLY A 193 -1.69 19.63 -8.02
C GLY A 193 -0.23 19.70 -8.47
N LEU A 194 -0.01 19.38 -9.74
CA LEU A 194 1.28 19.57 -10.43
C LEU A 194 1.08 19.95 -11.90
N TYR A 195 0.12 20.84 -12.15
CA TYR A 195 -0.24 21.38 -13.47
C TYR A 195 0.11 22.85 -13.68
N ASP A 196 0.66 23.52 -12.65
CA ASP A 196 1.07 24.93 -12.69
C ASP A 196 2.53 25.06 -12.22
N ASP A 197 3.19 26.14 -12.61
CA ASP A 197 4.55 26.44 -12.21
C ASP A 197 4.63 26.81 -10.72
N ALA A 198 3.59 27.45 -10.16
CA ALA A 198 3.48 27.70 -8.74
C ALA A 198 3.45 26.41 -7.91
N HIS A 199 2.80 25.35 -8.44
CA HIS A 199 2.78 24.04 -7.81
C HIS A 199 4.17 23.42 -7.78
N THR A 200 4.91 23.52 -8.88
CA THR A 200 6.28 23.01 -9.00
C THR A 200 7.20 23.67 -7.98
N ALA A 201 7.14 25.00 -7.86
CA ALA A 201 7.94 25.75 -6.89
C ALA A 201 7.59 25.38 -5.44
N ALA A 202 6.30 25.20 -5.13
CA ALA A 202 5.85 24.82 -3.80
C ALA A 202 6.31 23.41 -3.41
N TRP A 203 6.26 22.46 -4.35
CA TRP A 203 6.79 21.11 -4.14
C TRP A 203 8.32 21.09 -4.00
N ALA A 204 9.03 21.86 -4.81
CA ALA A 204 10.49 21.98 -4.74
C ALA A 204 10.96 22.38 -3.33
N ARG A 205 10.28 23.34 -2.68
CA ARG A 205 10.57 23.72 -1.28
C ARG A 205 10.48 22.54 -0.30
N ILE A 206 9.52 21.64 -0.50
CA ILE A 206 9.32 20.46 0.38
C ILE A 206 10.39 19.40 0.08
N VAL A 207 10.67 19.16 -1.20
CA VAL A 207 11.73 18.24 -1.63
C VAL A 207 13.08 18.70 -1.09
N ASP A 208 13.42 19.98 -1.26
CA ASP A 208 14.64 20.60 -0.74
C ASP A 208 14.75 20.45 0.79
N TYR A 209 13.65 20.59 1.52
CA TYR A 209 13.64 20.34 2.96
C TYR A 209 14.01 18.88 3.26
N VAL A 210 13.37 17.91 2.59
CA VAL A 210 13.62 16.49 2.83
C VAL A 210 15.06 16.12 2.51
N HIS A 211 15.58 16.53 1.34
CA HIS A 211 16.96 16.26 0.94
C HIS A 211 17.99 16.98 1.80
N GLY A 212 17.74 18.24 2.15
CA GLY A 212 18.69 19.07 2.90
C GLY A 212 18.78 18.71 4.39
N HIS A 213 17.74 18.10 4.96
CA HIS A 213 17.66 17.85 6.39
C HIS A 213 17.59 16.36 6.74
N THR A 214 17.04 15.49 5.89
CA THR A 214 16.77 14.08 6.24
C THR A 214 17.66 13.11 5.46
N GLY A 215 17.63 11.83 5.84
CA GLY A 215 18.20 10.74 5.02
C GLY A 215 17.16 10.02 4.16
N ALA A 216 15.91 10.48 4.14
CA ALA A 216 14.83 9.86 3.39
C ALA A 216 14.84 10.34 1.93
N ALA A 217 14.47 9.45 1.01
CA ALA A 217 14.06 9.85 -0.33
C ALA A 217 12.61 10.37 -0.29
N ILE A 218 12.24 11.17 -1.29
CA ILE A 218 10.87 11.65 -1.49
C ILE A 218 10.37 11.32 -2.90
N GLY A 219 9.21 10.68 -2.98
CA GLY A 219 8.53 10.39 -4.23
C GLY A 219 7.20 11.12 -4.35
N VAL A 220 6.63 11.14 -5.56
CA VAL A 220 5.30 11.71 -5.83
C VAL A 220 4.43 10.73 -6.59
N GLN A 221 3.16 10.64 -6.21
CA GLN A 221 2.16 9.86 -6.93
C GLN A 221 1.34 10.79 -7.82
N LEU A 222 1.42 10.64 -9.15
CA LEU A 222 0.60 11.39 -10.10
C LEU A 222 -0.71 10.65 -10.38
N GLY A 223 -1.82 11.39 -10.35
CA GLY A 223 -3.15 10.83 -10.54
C GLY A 223 -4.13 11.76 -11.23
N HIS A 224 -5.28 11.17 -11.58
CA HIS A 224 -6.47 11.88 -12.05
C HIS A 224 -7.68 11.10 -11.54
N ALA A 225 -8.57 11.75 -10.81
CA ALA A 225 -9.68 11.14 -10.09
C ALA A 225 -10.77 10.50 -10.98
N GLY A 226 -10.82 10.87 -12.27
CA GLY A 226 -11.83 10.40 -13.21
C GLY A 226 -13.26 10.59 -12.69
N ARG A 227 -14.05 9.52 -12.71
CA ARG A 227 -15.44 9.52 -12.21
C ARG A 227 -15.61 9.76 -10.71
N LYS A 228 -14.51 9.79 -9.94
CA LYS A 228 -14.49 10.04 -8.49
C LYS A 228 -14.06 11.47 -8.13
N GLY A 229 -13.89 12.33 -9.14
CA GLY A 229 -13.52 13.73 -8.95
C GLY A 229 -14.70 14.61 -8.52
N ALA A 230 -14.39 15.89 -8.25
CA ALA A 230 -15.36 16.92 -7.85
C ALA A 230 -16.21 16.53 -6.62
N THR A 231 -15.56 16.01 -5.59
CA THR A 231 -16.18 15.64 -4.31
C THR A 231 -15.78 16.59 -3.17
N ARG A 232 -16.55 16.55 -2.08
CA ARG A 232 -16.30 17.32 -0.86
C ARG A 232 -15.06 16.81 -0.13
N LEU A 233 -14.51 17.64 0.75
CA LEU A 233 -13.48 17.20 1.68
C LEU A 233 -14.01 16.02 2.51
N MET A 234 -13.14 15.08 2.85
CA MET A 234 -13.58 13.81 3.46
C MET A 234 -14.36 14.00 4.77
N TRP A 235 -14.06 15.05 5.54
CA TRP A 235 -14.75 15.39 6.80
C TRP A 235 -16.05 16.21 6.60
N GLU A 236 -16.33 16.66 5.38
CA GLU A 236 -17.58 17.36 5.00
C GLU A 236 -18.57 16.42 4.27
N GLY A 237 -18.15 15.18 4.01
CA GLY A 237 -18.92 14.16 3.31
C GLY A 237 -18.03 13.38 2.36
N MET A 238 -17.44 12.28 2.83
CA MET A 238 -16.60 11.39 2.02
C MET A 238 -17.34 10.93 0.75
N ASP A 239 -16.66 11.06 -0.39
CA ASP A 239 -17.14 10.73 -1.74
C ASP A 239 -18.40 11.51 -2.21
N GLN A 240 -18.95 12.40 -1.38
CA GLN A 240 -20.15 13.17 -1.72
C GLN A 240 -19.82 14.24 -2.76
N PRO A 241 -20.65 14.43 -3.79
CA PRO A 241 -20.38 15.41 -4.85
C PRO A 241 -20.38 16.84 -4.30
N LEU A 242 -19.58 17.69 -4.94
CA LEU A 242 -19.65 19.14 -4.77
C LEU A 242 -20.99 19.69 -5.29
N PRO A 243 -21.47 20.82 -4.74
CA PRO A 243 -22.53 21.60 -5.36
C PRO A 243 -22.22 21.94 -6.83
N ALA A 244 -23.25 21.97 -7.68
CA ALA A 244 -23.10 22.09 -9.14
C ALA A 244 -22.39 23.38 -9.60
N ASP A 245 -22.48 24.47 -8.83
CA ASP A 245 -21.83 25.75 -9.08
C ASP A 245 -20.31 25.74 -8.76
N ARG A 246 -19.84 24.72 -8.05
CA ARG A 246 -18.42 24.52 -7.68
C ARG A 246 -17.78 23.29 -8.31
N ALA A 247 -18.59 22.43 -8.92
CA ALA A 247 -18.16 21.19 -9.53
C ALA A 247 -17.61 21.42 -10.95
N TRP A 248 -16.63 20.61 -11.35
CA TRP A 248 -16.12 20.55 -12.72
C TRP A 248 -16.61 19.29 -13.45
N PRO A 249 -16.63 19.30 -14.81
CA PRO A 249 -16.96 18.12 -15.59
C PRO A 249 -15.99 16.95 -15.34
N LEU A 250 -16.53 15.73 -15.28
CA LEU A 250 -15.75 14.53 -15.04
C LEU A 250 -15.50 13.75 -16.33
N LEU A 251 -14.34 13.09 -16.40
CA LEU A 251 -13.95 12.19 -17.48
C LEU A 251 -13.87 10.74 -16.98
N ALA A 252 -14.29 9.78 -17.81
CA ALA A 252 -14.23 8.36 -17.50
C ALA A 252 -14.26 7.51 -18.78
N PRO A 253 -13.93 6.21 -18.74
CA PRO A 253 -14.11 5.33 -19.90
C PRO A 253 -15.58 5.17 -20.31
N SER A 254 -16.53 5.29 -19.38
CA SER A 254 -17.97 5.07 -19.61
C SER A 254 -18.82 6.02 -18.75
N PRO A 255 -20.07 6.31 -19.13
CA PRO A 255 -20.92 7.29 -18.44
C PRO A 255 -21.58 6.68 -17.21
N LEU A 256 -20.76 6.20 -16.27
CA LEU A 256 -21.19 5.54 -15.05
C LEU A 256 -20.80 6.40 -13.85
N PRO A 257 -21.75 6.99 -13.11
CA PRO A 257 -21.44 7.74 -11.91
C PRO A 257 -20.85 6.82 -10.82
N TYR A 258 -20.11 7.38 -9.86
CA TYR A 258 -19.53 6.62 -8.75
C TYR A 258 -20.57 6.29 -7.68
N LEU A 259 -21.29 7.30 -7.15
CA LEU A 259 -22.51 7.13 -6.34
C LEU A 259 -23.76 7.42 -7.17
N PRO A 260 -24.96 6.96 -6.75
CA PRO A 260 -26.21 7.25 -7.47
C PRO A 260 -26.49 8.75 -7.70
N ASP A 261 -26.02 9.61 -6.81
CA ASP A 261 -26.17 11.08 -6.84
C ASP A 261 -24.93 11.81 -7.37
N SER A 262 -23.87 11.08 -7.74
CA SER A 262 -22.69 11.68 -8.37
C SER A 262 -22.98 12.16 -9.79
N GLN A 263 -22.15 13.08 -10.27
CA GLN A 263 -22.18 13.51 -11.67
C GLN A 263 -21.93 12.32 -12.62
N VAL A 264 -22.65 12.29 -13.73
CA VAL A 264 -22.37 11.33 -14.82
C VAL A 264 -21.16 11.85 -15.60
N PRO A 265 -20.03 11.11 -15.64
CA PRO A 265 -18.84 11.55 -16.37
C PRO A 265 -19.05 11.48 -17.88
N LYS A 266 -18.37 12.37 -18.62
CA LYS A 266 -18.25 12.27 -20.08
C LYS A 266 -17.44 10.99 -20.41
N PRO A 267 -17.95 10.10 -21.27
CA PRO A 267 -17.16 9.02 -21.84
C PRO A 267 -16.05 9.62 -22.72
N MET A 268 -14.80 9.32 -22.39
CA MET A 268 -13.66 9.90 -23.09
C MET A 268 -13.63 9.51 -24.57
N ASP A 269 -13.40 10.47 -25.44
CA ASP A 269 -12.99 10.24 -26.82
C ASP A 269 -11.46 10.20 -26.93
N ARG A 270 -10.93 10.02 -28.16
CA ARG A 270 -9.47 9.97 -28.39
C ARG A 270 -8.79 11.30 -28.04
N ALA A 271 -9.43 12.43 -28.31
CA ALA A 271 -8.86 13.74 -28.01
C ALA A 271 -8.78 13.98 -26.50
N ASP A 272 -9.79 13.54 -25.73
CA ASP A 272 -9.73 13.54 -24.27
C ASP A 272 -8.56 12.68 -23.76
N MET A 273 -8.36 11.49 -24.32
CA MET A 273 -7.25 10.60 -23.97
C MET A 273 -5.89 11.23 -24.29
N ASP A 274 -5.74 11.82 -25.48
CA ASP A 274 -4.51 12.56 -25.87
C ASP A 274 -4.23 13.73 -24.91
N HIS A 275 -5.27 14.46 -24.53
CA HIS A 275 -5.15 15.58 -23.61
C HIS A 275 -4.68 15.13 -22.23
N VAL A 276 -5.27 14.07 -21.67
CA VAL A 276 -4.86 13.51 -20.37
C VAL A 276 -3.43 12.96 -20.44
N VAL A 277 -3.03 12.28 -21.52
CA VAL A 277 -1.63 11.86 -21.71
C VAL A 277 -0.68 13.06 -21.65
N ALA A 278 -1.01 14.15 -22.33
CA ALA A 278 -0.21 15.37 -22.30
C ALA A 278 -0.13 15.99 -20.89
N GLN A 279 -1.21 15.95 -20.10
CA GLN A 279 -1.24 16.40 -18.71
C GLN A 279 -0.30 15.56 -17.83
N PHE A 280 -0.33 14.22 -17.94
CA PHE A 280 0.59 13.34 -17.23
C PHE A 280 2.05 13.58 -17.60
N VAL A 281 2.35 13.79 -18.89
CA VAL A 281 3.71 14.13 -19.36
C VAL A 281 4.18 15.47 -18.77
N ALA A 282 3.32 16.48 -18.77
CA ALA A 282 3.66 17.80 -18.23
C ALA A 282 3.91 17.75 -16.72
N ALA A 283 3.04 17.06 -15.97
CA ALA A 283 3.21 16.85 -14.53
C ALA A 283 4.46 16.01 -14.23
N THR A 284 4.78 15.00 -15.05
CA THR A 284 6.02 14.20 -14.92
C THR A 284 7.27 15.07 -15.03
N ARG A 285 7.32 15.97 -16.03
CA ARG A 285 8.45 16.91 -16.18
C ARG A 285 8.56 17.88 -15.01
N ARG A 286 7.42 18.34 -14.48
CA ARG A 286 7.37 19.19 -13.28
C ARG A 286 7.81 18.46 -12.03
N ALA A 287 7.48 17.17 -11.89
CA ALA A 287 7.96 16.35 -10.78
C ALA A 287 9.49 16.24 -10.81
N ASP A 288 10.08 16.11 -12.00
CA ASP A 288 11.54 16.04 -12.13
C ASP A 288 12.17 17.39 -11.81
N ALA A 289 11.59 18.48 -12.32
CA ALA A 289 12.02 19.85 -12.03
C ALA A 289 11.89 20.21 -10.55
N ALA A 290 10.90 19.67 -9.83
CA ALA A 290 10.75 19.81 -8.38
C ALA A 290 11.75 18.95 -7.58
N GLY A 291 12.49 18.06 -8.24
CA GLY A 291 13.57 17.29 -7.62
C GLY A 291 13.16 15.93 -7.04
N PHE A 292 11.94 15.43 -7.29
CA PHE A 292 11.52 14.14 -6.73
C PHE A 292 12.47 12.99 -7.15
N ASP A 293 12.68 12.03 -6.24
CA ASP A 293 13.57 10.88 -6.43
C ASP A 293 12.87 9.73 -7.15
N LEU A 294 11.56 9.61 -6.96
CA LEU A 294 10.72 8.53 -7.50
C LEU A 294 9.39 9.10 -7.97
N LEU A 295 8.94 8.63 -9.14
CA LEU A 295 7.63 8.92 -9.69
C LEU A 295 6.73 7.69 -9.61
N GLU A 296 5.51 7.82 -9.12
CA GLU A 296 4.49 6.77 -9.14
C GLU A 296 3.29 7.18 -9.99
N ILE A 297 2.86 6.33 -10.93
CA ILE A 297 1.62 6.57 -11.68
C ILE A 297 0.46 5.82 -10.99
N HIS A 298 -0.63 6.53 -10.69
CA HIS A 298 -1.77 5.96 -9.98
C HIS A 298 -2.77 5.25 -10.92
N LEU A 299 -2.66 3.92 -11.00
CA LEU A 299 -3.55 3.01 -11.76
C LEU A 299 -4.46 2.19 -10.82
N ALA A 300 -4.87 2.76 -9.68
CA ALA A 300 -5.60 2.04 -8.64
C ALA A 300 -6.80 2.83 -8.11
N HIS A 301 -7.52 2.23 -7.17
CA HIS A 301 -8.57 2.85 -6.36
C HIS A 301 -9.77 3.43 -7.12
N GLY A 302 -10.05 2.95 -8.34
CA GLY A 302 -11.19 3.41 -9.14
C GLY A 302 -11.05 4.79 -9.75
N TYR A 303 -9.89 5.43 -9.61
CA TYR A 303 -9.58 6.68 -10.30
C TYR A 303 -9.44 6.45 -11.81
N LEU A 304 -9.09 7.48 -12.58
CA LEU A 304 -9.24 7.46 -14.04
C LEU A 304 -8.61 6.22 -14.69
N LEU A 305 -7.32 5.97 -14.49
CA LEU A 305 -6.65 4.84 -15.13
C LEU A 305 -7.15 3.49 -14.61
N ALA A 306 -7.44 3.38 -13.32
CA ALA A 306 -8.03 2.19 -12.72
C ALA A 306 -9.43 1.90 -13.27
N SER A 307 -10.21 2.94 -13.58
CA SER A 307 -11.54 2.78 -14.15
C SER A 307 -11.48 2.24 -15.58
N PHE A 308 -10.43 2.58 -16.36
CA PHE A 308 -10.19 1.91 -17.65
C PHE A 308 -9.84 0.44 -17.47
N LEU A 309 -9.06 0.12 -16.43
CA LEU A 309 -8.69 -1.25 -16.12
C LEU A 309 -9.88 -2.09 -15.65
N SER A 310 -10.83 -1.57 -14.88
CA SER A 310 -11.91 -2.42 -14.35
C SER A 310 -13.04 -2.65 -15.36
N PRO A 311 -13.44 -3.91 -15.64
CA PRO A 311 -14.64 -4.22 -16.44
C PRO A 311 -15.96 -3.76 -15.81
N ILE A 312 -15.98 -3.50 -14.49
CA ILE A 312 -17.17 -2.94 -13.80
C ILE A 312 -17.47 -1.53 -14.31
N THR A 313 -16.41 -0.78 -14.61
CA THR A 313 -16.47 0.67 -14.87
C THR A 313 -16.16 1.03 -16.33
N ASN A 314 -15.44 0.17 -17.06
CA ASN A 314 -15.19 0.30 -18.48
C ASN A 314 -16.09 -0.62 -19.30
N ARG A 315 -17.18 -0.06 -19.82
CA ARG A 315 -18.15 -0.73 -20.70
C ARG A 315 -18.00 -0.32 -22.17
N ARG A 316 -16.82 0.16 -22.56
CA ARG A 316 -16.55 0.57 -23.95
C ARG A 316 -16.55 -0.65 -24.88
N THR A 317 -16.98 -0.42 -26.11
CA THR A 317 -16.98 -1.42 -27.20
C THR A 317 -15.90 -1.16 -28.25
N ASP A 318 -15.19 -0.04 -28.12
CA ASP A 318 -14.08 0.35 -28.98
C ASP A 318 -12.77 -0.37 -28.55
N PRO A 319 -11.61 -0.06 -29.16
CA PRO A 319 -10.35 -0.70 -28.82
C PRO A 319 -9.87 -0.53 -27.37
N TYR A 320 -10.54 0.31 -26.55
CA TYR A 320 -10.17 0.62 -25.16
C TYR A 320 -11.05 -0.09 -24.13
N GLY A 321 -11.98 -0.97 -24.52
CA GLY A 321 -12.83 -1.75 -23.62
C GLY A 321 -12.96 -3.23 -23.97
N GLY A 322 -13.65 -3.97 -23.09
CA GLY A 322 -13.85 -5.41 -23.21
C GLY A 322 -12.70 -6.22 -22.60
N THR A 323 -11.89 -6.87 -23.43
CA THR A 323 -10.80 -7.74 -22.94
C THR A 323 -9.75 -6.96 -22.16
N LEU A 324 -9.03 -7.63 -21.24
CA LEU A 324 -7.96 -6.99 -20.45
C LEU A 324 -6.95 -6.26 -21.34
N SER A 325 -6.48 -6.88 -22.42
CA SER A 325 -5.53 -6.25 -23.36
C SER A 325 -6.04 -4.95 -23.98
N ARG A 326 -7.35 -4.79 -24.16
CA ARG A 326 -7.97 -3.55 -24.64
C ARG A 326 -8.12 -2.52 -23.52
N ARG A 327 -8.61 -2.96 -22.35
CA ARG A 327 -8.72 -2.14 -21.13
C ARG A 327 -7.39 -1.53 -20.69
N MET A 328 -6.29 -2.26 -20.86
CA MET A 328 -4.93 -1.80 -20.52
C MET A 328 -4.36 -0.75 -21.48
N ARG A 329 -4.89 -0.57 -22.70
CA ARG A 329 -4.24 0.28 -23.72
C ARG A 329 -4.01 1.70 -23.23
N PHE A 330 -5.06 2.38 -22.77
CA PHE A 330 -4.95 3.77 -22.33
C PHE A 330 -4.08 3.94 -21.06
N PRO A 331 -4.25 3.13 -19.99
CA PRO A 331 -3.33 3.15 -18.85
C PRO A 331 -1.86 2.94 -19.24
N MET A 332 -1.58 2.04 -20.18
CA MET A 332 -0.22 1.80 -20.67
C MET A 332 0.31 2.95 -21.52
N GLU A 333 -0.51 3.56 -22.39
CA GLU A 333 -0.14 4.78 -23.14
C GLU A 333 0.30 5.91 -22.19
N VAL A 334 -0.44 6.12 -21.10
CA VAL A 334 -0.08 7.12 -20.06
C VAL A 334 1.22 6.75 -19.37
N PHE A 335 1.37 5.49 -18.93
CA PHE A 335 2.58 5.04 -18.24
C PHE A 335 3.84 5.15 -19.13
N GLU A 336 3.76 4.69 -20.38
CA GLU A 336 4.86 4.76 -21.35
C GLU A 336 5.25 6.20 -21.66
N ALA A 337 4.28 7.09 -21.83
CA ALA A 337 4.54 8.52 -22.04
C ALA A 337 5.20 9.18 -20.82
N ALA A 338 4.75 8.85 -19.60
CA ALA A 338 5.39 9.30 -18.36
C ALA A 338 6.82 8.75 -18.23
N ARG A 339 7.03 7.45 -18.45
CA ARG A 339 8.37 6.84 -18.43
C ARG A 339 9.31 7.49 -19.44
N ALA A 340 8.84 7.83 -20.64
CA ALA A 340 9.63 8.53 -21.65
C ALA A 340 9.99 9.98 -21.25
N ALA A 341 9.16 10.62 -20.43
CA ALA A 341 9.40 11.97 -19.92
C ALA A 341 10.22 12.01 -18.62
N TRP A 342 10.24 10.91 -17.85
CA TRP A 342 10.99 10.78 -16.59
C TRP A 342 12.45 10.35 -16.83
N PRO A 343 13.46 10.90 -16.12
CA PRO A 343 14.86 10.52 -16.33
C PRO A 343 15.11 9.03 -16.13
N ALA A 344 15.83 8.39 -17.07
CA ALA A 344 16.03 6.93 -17.08
C ALA A 344 16.79 6.38 -15.87
N HIS A 345 17.59 7.22 -15.20
CA HIS A 345 18.34 6.86 -13.99
C HIS A 345 17.50 6.93 -12.71
N LYS A 346 16.32 7.57 -12.76
CA LYS A 346 15.38 7.64 -11.65
C LYS A 346 14.31 6.55 -11.76
N PRO A 347 13.96 5.90 -10.63
CA PRO A 347 12.92 4.88 -10.63
C PRO A 347 11.54 5.47 -10.96
N ILE A 348 10.72 4.68 -11.66
CA ILE A 348 9.29 4.89 -11.80
C ILE A 348 8.53 3.68 -11.25
N SER A 349 7.46 3.90 -10.51
CA SER A 349 6.53 2.88 -10.05
C SER A 349 5.14 3.07 -10.62
N ALA A 350 4.30 2.05 -10.46
CA ALA A 350 2.88 2.11 -10.74
C ALA A 350 2.09 1.50 -9.59
N ARG A 351 1.08 2.21 -9.10
CA ARG A 351 0.15 1.67 -8.10
C ARG A 351 -1.05 1.05 -8.78
N ILE A 352 -1.32 -0.23 -8.51
CA ILE A 352 -2.42 -0.99 -9.12
C ILE A 352 -3.44 -1.48 -8.07
N SER A 353 -4.68 -1.67 -8.50
CA SER A 353 -5.67 -2.44 -7.74
C SER A 353 -5.64 -3.89 -8.23
N ALA A 354 -5.17 -4.82 -7.38
CA ALA A 354 -5.08 -6.24 -7.74
C ALA A 354 -6.41 -7.01 -7.66
N SER A 355 -7.45 -6.38 -7.13
CA SER A 355 -8.80 -6.93 -7.09
C SER A 355 -9.80 -5.78 -6.94
N ASP A 356 -10.94 -5.88 -7.60
CA ASP A 356 -12.07 -4.96 -7.37
C ASP A 356 -12.95 -5.38 -6.19
N TRP A 357 -12.75 -6.59 -5.65
CA TRP A 357 -13.60 -7.20 -4.62
C TRP A 357 -15.07 -7.31 -5.04
N MET A 358 -15.29 -7.60 -6.32
CA MET A 358 -16.60 -7.78 -6.94
C MET A 358 -16.56 -8.90 -7.97
N GLU A 359 -17.66 -9.63 -8.08
CA GLU A 359 -17.85 -10.59 -9.17
C GLU A 359 -17.78 -9.89 -10.53
N GLY A 360 -17.06 -10.50 -11.47
CA GLY A 360 -16.84 -9.93 -12.80
C GLY A 360 -15.91 -8.72 -12.83
N GLY A 361 -15.29 -8.34 -11.71
CA GLY A 361 -14.30 -7.27 -11.62
C GLY A 361 -12.86 -7.72 -11.95
N THR A 362 -11.92 -6.81 -11.74
CA THR A 362 -10.47 -7.08 -11.82
C THR A 362 -10.08 -8.17 -10.83
N THR A 363 -9.25 -9.11 -11.26
CA THR A 363 -8.76 -10.24 -10.46
C THR A 363 -7.25 -10.17 -10.21
N ALA A 364 -6.75 -11.05 -9.32
CA ALA A 364 -5.33 -11.16 -9.05
C ALA A 364 -4.52 -11.61 -10.29
N GLU A 365 -5.11 -12.44 -11.14
CA GLU A 365 -4.54 -12.86 -12.44
C GLU A 365 -4.37 -11.65 -13.38
N ASP A 366 -5.41 -10.81 -13.49
CA ASP A 366 -5.36 -9.58 -14.28
C ASP A 366 -4.22 -8.67 -13.78
N ALA A 367 -4.02 -8.59 -12.46
CA ALA A 367 -2.95 -7.82 -11.84
C ALA A 367 -1.55 -8.31 -12.22
N VAL A 368 -1.33 -9.64 -12.29
CA VAL A 368 -0.06 -10.23 -12.74
C VAL A 368 0.20 -9.90 -14.20
N ILE A 369 -0.82 -9.99 -15.06
CA ILE A 369 -0.70 -9.65 -16.49
C ILE A 369 -0.34 -8.17 -16.66
N LEU A 370 -1.02 -7.27 -15.94
CA LEU A 370 -0.73 -5.84 -15.96
C LEU A 370 0.68 -5.55 -15.44
N ALA A 371 1.10 -6.19 -14.34
CA ALA A 371 2.43 -6.01 -13.78
C ALA A 371 3.54 -6.45 -14.75
N ARG A 372 3.35 -7.55 -15.50
CA ARG A 372 4.27 -7.95 -16.57
C ARG A 372 4.35 -6.91 -17.69
N ALA A 373 3.21 -6.34 -18.10
CA ALA A 373 3.17 -5.28 -19.10
C ALA A 373 3.88 -4.01 -18.62
N LEU A 374 3.64 -3.59 -17.37
CA LEU A 374 4.32 -2.47 -16.73
C LEU A 374 5.84 -2.69 -16.64
N LYS A 375 6.29 -3.87 -16.18
CA LYS A 375 7.71 -4.24 -16.17
C LYS A 375 8.33 -4.13 -17.56
N ALA A 376 7.66 -4.66 -18.58
CA ALA A 376 8.12 -4.59 -19.97
C ALA A 376 8.21 -3.14 -20.49
N ALA A 377 7.33 -2.25 -20.02
CA ALA A 377 7.34 -0.82 -20.33
C ALA A 377 8.37 -0.01 -19.49
N GLY A 378 9.16 -0.66 -18.64
CA GLY A 378 10.21 -0.01 -17.84
C GLY A 378 9.77 0.44 -16.43
N CYS A 379 8.70 -0.14 -15.89
CA CYS A 379 8.34 -0.01 -14.48
C CYS A 379 9.36 -0.72 -13.58
N ASP A 380 9.86 -0.02 -12.58
CA ASP A 380 10.91 -0.52 -11.69
C ASP A 380 10.35 -1.19 -10.44
N LEU A 381 9.12 -0.82 -10.04
CA LEU A 381 8.43 -1.36 -8.88
C LEU A 381 6.91 -1.20 -9.00
N VAL A 382 6.15 -2.20 -8.56
CA VAL A 382 4.67 -2.15 -8.54
C VAL A 382 4.16 -2.00 -7.10
N ASP A 383 3.39 -0.94 -6.82
CA ASP A 383 2.65 -0.77 -5.55
C ASP A 383 1.30 -1.49 -5.65
N VAL A 384 1.12 -2.53 -4.83
CA VAL A 384 -0.03 -3.42 -4.93
C VAL A 384 -1.05 -3.11 -3.83
N SER A 385 -2.14 -2.48 -4.25
CA SER A 385 -3.33 -2.19 -3.44
C SER A 385 -4.54 -2.97 -3.99
N THR A 386 -5.75 -2.69 -3.49
CA THR A 386 -7.00 -3.29 -3.95
C THR A 386 -8.19 -2.35 -3.80
N GLY A 387 -9.29 -2.65 -4.50
CA GLY A 387 -10.61 -2.10 -4.27
C GLY A 387 -10.78 -0.62 -4.61
N GLN A 388 -11.84 -0.04 -4.01
CA GLN A 388 -12.33 1.35 -4.20
C GLN A 388 -12.79 1.71 -5.61
N THR A 389 -12.86 0.72 -6.51
CA THR A 389 -13.37 0.87 -7.88
C THR A 389 -14.85 1.21 -7.90
N ASP A 390 -15.63 0.58 -7.03
CA ASP A 390 -17.07 0.75 -6.94
C ASP A 390 -17.55 0.63 -5.49
N PRO A 391 -18.56 1.41 -5.04
CA PRO A 391 -19.09 1.33 -3.68
C PRO A 391 -19.72 -0.03 -3.34
N GLY A 392 -20.11 -0.81 -4.36
CA GLY A 392 -20.64 -2.16 -4.20
C GLY A 392 -19.61 -3.20 -3.74
N ALA A 393 -18.32 -2.87 -3.75
CA ALA A 393 -17.24 -3.77 -3.36
C ALA A 393 -17.40 -4.35 -1.95
N ARG A 394 -16.92 -5.58 -1.75
CA ARG A 394 -16.94 -6.30 -0.46
C ARG A 394 -15.53 -6.77 -0.09
N PRO A 395 -14.61 -5.86 0.24
CA PRO A 395 -13.25 -6.23 0.62
C PRO A 395 -13.20 -6.99 1.94
N GLU A 396 -12.38 -8.04 1.97
CA GLU A 396 -12.10 -8.81 3.18
C GLU A 396 -10.97 -8.13 3.96
N TYR A 397 -11.32 -7.12 4.76
CA TYR A 397 -10.34 -6.42 5.58
C TYR A 397 -9.74 -7.31 6.67
N GLY A 398 -8.49 -7.01 7.01
CA GLY A 398 -7.77 -7.69 8.08
C GLY A 398 -6.30 -7.30 8.09
N ARG A 399 -5.56 -7.89 9.02
CA ARG A 399 -4.10 -7.74 9.07
C ARG A 399 -3.49 -8.33 7.80
N LEU A 400 -2.64 -7.56 7.11
CA LEU A 400 -1.94 -7.95 5.87
C LEU A 400 -2.83 -8.38 4.70
N TYR A 401 -4.10 -7.94 4.65
CA TYR A 401 -5.07 -8.46 3.70
C TYR A 401 -4.70 -8.28 2.22
N GLN A 402 -3.83 -7.33 1.87
CA GLN A 402 -3.38 -7.15 0.48
C GLN A 402 -2.01 -7.79 0.17
N THR A 403 -1.27 -8.21 1.19
CA THR A 403 0.07 -8.79 1.02
C THR A 403 0.08 -10.04 0.12
N PRO A 404 -0.92 -10.95 0.17
CA PRO A 404 -0.97 -12.07 -0.77
C PRO A 404 -1.01 -11.64 -2.24
N PHE A 405 -1.64 -10.51 -2.57
CA PHE A 405 -1.65 -10.00 -3.95
C PHE A 405 -0.26 -9.47 -4.35
N ALA A 406 0.40 -8.72 -3.45
CA ALA A 406 1.75 -8.22 -3.69
C ALA A 406 2.77 -9.35 -3.87
N GLU A 407 2.65 -10.41 -3.06
CA GLU A 407 3.46 -11.62 -3.16
C GLU A 407 3.26 -12.31 -4.50
N ARG A 408 2.00 -12.50 -4.91
CA ARG A 408 1.69 -13.12 -6.19
C ARG A 408 2.25 -12.33 -7.37
N VAL A 409 2.03 -11.01 -7.39
CA VAL A 409 2.59 -10.13 -8.43
C VAL A 409 4.11 -10.23 -8.46
N ARG A 410 4.77 -10.17 -7.30
CA ARG A 410 6.23 -10.26 -7.21
C ARG A 410 6.77 -11.56 -7.79
N LEU A 411 6.19 -12.69 -7.41
CA LEU A 411 6.69 -14.01 -7.81
C LEU A 411 6.33 -14.33 -9.27
N GLU A 412 5.10 -14.05 -9.70
CA GLU A 412 4.62 -14.44 -11.03
C GLU A 412 4.96 -13.41 -12.13
N ALA A 413 5.06 -12.12 -11.81
CA ALA A 413 5.48 -11.09 -12.77
C ALA A 413 6.99 -10.80 -12.72
N ASP A 414 7.70 -11.33 -11.72
CA ASP A 414 9.14 -11.14 -11.51
C ASP A 414 9.52 -9.65 -11.48
N VAL A 415 8.73 -8.84 -10.80
CA VAL A 415 8.95 -7.40 -10.66
C VAL A 415 9.05 -7.06 -9.17
N PRO A 416 9.92 -6.13 -8.74
CA PRO A 416 9.90 -5.65 -7.37
C PRO A 416 8.53 -5.12 -7.00
N THR A 417 8.08 -5.39 -5.78
CA THR A 417 6.79 -4.89 -5.29
C THR A 417 6.93 -4.13 -3.98
N MET A 418 6.06 -3.14 -3.81
CA MET A 418 5.70 -2.66 -2.48
C MET A 418 4.32 -3.15 -2.10
N THR A 419 4.14 -3.56 -0.84
CA THR A 419 2.84 -3.97 -0.30
C THR A 419 2.32 -2.94 0.68
N VAL A 420 1.00 -2.79 0.72
CA VAL A 420 0.26 -1.94 1.67
C VAL A 420 -0.93 -2.71 2.24
N GLY A 421 -1.65 -2.15 3.22
CA GLY A 421 -2.94 -2.67 3.66
C GLY A 421 -2.86 -3.55 4.91
N GLY A 422 -3.22 -2.97 6.06
CA GLY A 422 -3.28 -3.69 7.33
C GLY A 422 -1.90 -4.10 7.88
N ILE A 423 -0.83 -3.41 7.47
CA ILE A 423 0.52 -3.53 8.05
C ILE A 423 0.58 -2.57 9.25
N SER A 424 0.80 -3.09 10.46
CA SER A 424 0.73 -2.27 11.68
C SER A 424 1.83 -2.52 12.69
N SER A 425 2.75 -3.45 12.46
CA SER A 425 3.88 -3.72 13.35
C SER A 425 5.18 -3.93 12.60
N TYR A 426 6.32 -3.66 13.26
CA TYR A 426 7.64 -3.96 12.69
C TYR A 426 7.84 -5.46 12.48
N GLY A 427 7.20 -6.29 13.31
CA GLY A 427 7.19 -7.74 13.15
C GLY A 427 6.55 -8.17 11.82
N ASP A 428 5.55 -7.44 11.34
CA ASP A 428 4.92 -7.67 10.05
C ASP A 428 5.83 -7.27 8.91
N VAL A 429 6.40 -6.06 8.98
CA VAL A 429 7.34 -5.53 7.97
C VAL A 429 8.50 -6.50 7.78
N ASN A 430 9.17 -6.91 8.85
CA ASN A 430 10.28 -7.85 8.77
C ASN A 430 9.86 -9.22 8.22
N ALA A 431 8.67 -9.71 8.58
CA ALA A 431 8.18 -10.99 8.09
C ALA A 431 7.87 -10.97 6.59
N ILE A 432 7.26 -9.88 6.10
CA ILE A 432 6.98 -9.67 4.67
C ILE A 432 8.28 -9.73 3.88
N LEU A 433 9.28 -8.97 4.31
CA LEU A 433 10.56 -8.85 3.62
C LEU A 433 11.33 -10.16 3.64
N ALA A 434 11.50 -10.78 4.81
CA ALA A 434 12.23 -12.04 4.96
C ALA A 434 11.57 -13.23 4.25
N ALA A 435 10.23 -13.23 4.13
CA ALA A 435 9.49 -14.24 3.38
C ALA A 435 9.56 -14.04 1.85
N GLY A 436 10.06 -12.90 1.37
CA GLY A 436 10.04 -12.57 -0.06
C GLY A 436 8.64 -12.20 -0.58
N ARG A 437 7.75 -11.71 0.29
CA ARG A 437 6.38 -11.29 -0.05
C ARG A 437 6.33 -9.93 -0.76
N ALA A 438 7.27 -9.04 -0.43
CA ALA A 438 7.45 -7.74 -1.07
C ALA A 438 8.90 -7.27 -0.85
N ASP A 439 9.32 -6.25 -1.59
CA ASP A 439 10.64 -5.64 -1.46
C ASP A 439 10.62 -4.37 -0.60
N LEU A 440 9.45 -3.71 -0.54
CA LEU A 440 9.14 -2.55 0.31
C LEU A 440 7.79 -2.70 1.01
N CYS A 441 7.64 -2.05 2.17
CA CYS A 441 6.40 -2.02 2.94
C CYS A 441 5.91 -0.58 3.09
N ALA A 442 4.75 -0.28 2.52
CA ALA A 442 4.11 1.02 2.65
C ALA A 442 3.13 1.04 3.82
N LEU A 443 3.31 2.00 4.73
CA LEU A 443 2.47 2.20 5.91
C LEU A 443 1.80 3.58 5.85
N ALA A 444 0.48 3.58 5.97
CA ALA A 444 -0.36 4.77 5.93
C ALA A 444 -0.72 5.25 7.36
N ARG A 445 -1.86 4.78 7.89
CA ARG A 445 -2.45 5.22 9.17
C ARG A 445 -1.51 5.18 10.37
N VAL A 446 -0.57 4.23 10.40
CA VAL A 446 0.44 4.17 11.48
C VAL A 446 1.32 5.42 11.50
N HIS A 447 1.73 5.93 10.34
CA HIS A 447 2.49 7.19 10.23
C HIS A 447 1.63 8.46 10.40
N LEU A 448 0.29 8.35 10.30
CA LEU A 448 -0.61 9.44 10.69
C LEU A 448 -0.68 9.55 12.21
N PHE A 449 -0.77 8.40 12.88
CA PHE A 449 -0.83 8.30 14.34
C PHE A 449 0.52 8.60 15.00
N ASP A 450 1.61 8.09 14.43
CA ASP A 450 2.98 8.25 14.92
C ASP A 450 3.94 8.56 13.76
N PRO A 451 4.28 9.84 13.51
CA PRO A 451 5.19 10.20 12.42
C PRO A 451 6.60 9.65 12.60
N ALA A 452 7.01 9.34 13.83
CA ALA A 452 8.33 8.79 14.17
C ALA A 452 8.31 7.26 14.33
N TRP A 453 7.25 6.59 13.87
CA TRP A 453 7.05 5.15 14.04
C TRP A 453 8.26 4.32 13.62
N THR A 454 8.93 4.69 12.51
CA THR A 454 10.11 3.94 12.04
C THR A 454 11.28 4.01 13.03
N ARG A 455 11.50 5.16 13.67
CA ARG A 455 12.49 5.31 14.76
C ARG A 455 12.07 4.57 16.02
N HIS A 456 10.80 4.59 16.40
CA HIS A 456 10.31 3.81 17.54
C HIS A 456 10.47 2.31 17.29
N ALA A 457 10.13 1.84 16.09
CA ALA A 457 10.38 0.46 15.67
C ALA A 457 11.87 0.10 15.71
N ALA A 458 12.78 1.02 15.35
CA ALA A 458 14.21 0.81 15.47
C ALA A 458 14.63 0.64 16.94
N PHE A 459 14.19 1.55 17.81
CA PHE A 459 14.44 1.50 19.24
C PHE A 459 13.95 0.20 19.87
N GLU A 460 12.71 -0.21 19.60
CA GLU A 460 12.11 -1.45 20.13
C GLU A 460 12.82 -2.73 19.67
N GLN A 461 13.49 -2.68 18.52
CA GLN A 461 14.31 -3.78 18.00
C GLN A 461 15.78 -3.71 18.42
N GLY A 462 16.17 -2.70 19.21
CA GLY A 462 17.56 -2.46 19.58
C GLY A 462 18.44 -2.07 18.37
N TRP A 463 17.83 -1.54 17.30
CA TRP A 463 18.54 -1.08 16.11
C TRP A 463 18.78 0.43 16.18
N ALA A 464 20.02 0.84 15.95
CA ALA A 464 20.39 2.25 15.96
C ALA A 464 20.18 2.87 14.57
N LEU A 465 19.25 3.83 14.46
CA LEU A 465 19.18 4.73 13.33
C LEU A 465 19.98 6.01 13.61
N PRO A 466 20.73 6.55 12.65
CA PRO A 466 21.44 7.81 12.82
C PRO A 466 20.51 8.92 13.29
N TRP A 467 20.96 9.65 14.30
CA TRP A 467 20.33 10.88 14.76
C TRP A 467 20.96 12.08 14.08
N ARG A 468 20.19 13.16 13.99
CA ARG A 468 20.73 14.44 13.57
C ARG A 468 21.62 15.03 14.67
N PRO A 469 22.60 15.88 14.32
CA PRO A 469 23.41 16.59 15.32
C PRO A 469 22.59 17.38 16.35
N GLN A 470 21.39 17.86 15.96
CA GLN A 470 20.48 18.59 16.84
C GLN A 470 19.78 17.70 17.89
N TYR A 471 19.79 16.38 17.73
CA TYR A 471 19.15 15.40 18.63
C TYR A 471 20.21 14.51 19.29
N PRO A 472 20.91 14.98 20.33
CA PRO A 472 21.94 14.21 21.03
C PRO A 472 21.31 13.14 21.94
N LEU A 473 20.67 12.14 21.33
CA LEU A 473 19.89 11.11 22.03
C LEU A 473 20.68 9.84 22.35
N ASP A 474 21.97 9.78 22.02
CA ASP A 474 22.81 8.60 22.26
C ASP A 474 22.91 8.19 23.74
N ARG A 475 22.58 9.10 24.67
CA ARG A 475 22.56 8.88 26.12
C ARG A 475 21.15 8.87 26.72
N TYR A 476 20.12 9.06 25.91
CA TYR A 476 18.73 9.10 26.36
C TYR A 476 18.03 7.78 26.04
N VAL A 477 17.49 7.13 27.07
CA VAL A 477 16.67 5.93 26.90
C VAL A 477 15.23 6.28 27.29
N PRO A 478 14.30 6.37 26.34
CA PRO A 478 12.92 6.70 26.64
C PRO A 478 12.28 5.61 27.51
N ARG A 479 11.42 6.03 28.45
CA ARG A 479 10.48 5.11 29.12
C ARG A 479 9.23 5.02 28.25
N VAL A 480 9.08 3.88 27.59
CA VAL A 480 8.01 3.62 26.63
C VAL A 480 6.85 2.98 27.39
N GLU A 481 5.85 3.78 27.79
CA GLU A 481 4.62 3.30 28.43
C GLU A 481 3.51 3.00 27.40
N TRP A 482 3.89 2.42 26.26
CA TRP A 482 2.93 1.98 25.25
C TRP A 482 2.31 0.66 25.70
N SER A 483 1.24 0.74 26.49
CA SER A 483 0.41 -0.43 26.81
C SER A 483 -0.71 -0.53 25.77
N PRO A 484 -0.72 -1.54 24.88
CA PRO A 484 -1.89 -1.79 24.06
C PRO A 484 -2.97 -2.39 24.98
N ARG A 485 -4.14 -1.75 25.05
CA ARG A 485 -5.36 -2.52 25.34
C ARG A 485 -5.52 -3.50 24.18
N GLY A 486 -5.14 -4.77 24.36
CA GLY A 486 -5.44 -5.85 23.41
C GLY A 486 -4.30 -6.75 22.93
N ALA A 487 -3.08 -6.68 23.49
CA ALA A 487 -2.02 -7.64 23.13
C ALA A 487 -2.13 -9.02 23.86
N GLY A 488 -3.36 -9.43 24.22
CA GLY A 488 -3.65 -10.76 24.74
C GLY A 488 -4.75 -11.40 23.91
N GLY A 489 -4.43 -12.47 23.17
CA GLY A 489 -5.37 -13.29 22.40
C GLY A 489 -4.75 -14.18 21.32
#